data_AF-A0AAE1FMG8-F1
#
_entry.id   AF-A0AAE1FMG8-F1
#
_cell.length_a   1.000
_cell.length_b   1.000
_cell.length_c   1.000
_cell.angle_alpha   90.00
_cell.angle_beta   90.00
_cell.angle_gamma   90.00
#
_symmetry.space_group_name_H-M   'P 1'
#
loop_
_entity.id
_entity.type
_entity.pdbx_description
1 polymer ?
#
loop_
_entity_poly.entity_id
_entity_poly.type
_entity_poly.pdbx_seq_one_letter_code
_entity_poly.pdbx_strand_id
1 'polypeptide(L)'
;MPLKRPSIGRQTSHSKRKKREREQESSDERSQRQETNRHREETRRAQESAEERRQRQETDCHRATSRRGEENPAERAQRQAADRRAKSAFNAAINIVWLKAAFSYDLTKEYGSDPKITIGRMDNICMHCQAKKWPGEAPGLCCTGEKVVLDAIQNPLMCSRIF
;
A
#
# COMPACT_ATOMS: atom_id res chain seq x y z
N MET A 1 -56.23 9.22 12.61
CA MET A 1 -55.57 7.89 12.63
C MET A 1 -54.29 8.00 13.46
N PRO A 2 -54.13 7.30 14.60
CA PRO A 2 -52.90 7.39 15.37
C PRO A 2 -51.78 6.61 14.66
N LEU A 3 -50.61 7.25 14.49
CA LEU A 3 -49.42 6.61 13.90
C LEU A 3 -48.94 5.48 14.82
N LYS A 4 -48.74 4.28 14.27
CA LYS A 4 -48.13 3.15 14.99
C LYS A 4 -46.74 3.59 15.48
N ARG A 5 -46.55 3.59 16.80
CA ARG A 5 -45.25 3.87 17.41
C ARG A 5 -44.23 2.83 16.93
N PRO A 6 -43.05 3.24 16.43
CA PRO A 6 -42.04 2.32 15.95
C PRO A 6 -41.52 1.44 17.10
N SER A 7 -41.36 0.16 16.80
CA SER A 7 -40.94 -0.91 17.74
C SER A 7 -39.42 -0.85 18.05
N ILE A 8 -38.95 0.32 18.47
CA ILE A 8 -37.55 0.56 18.82
C ILE A 8 -37.28 -0.16 20.15
N GLY A 9 -36.55 -1.29 20.09
CA GLY A 9 -36.16 -2.09 21.26
C GLY A 9 -36.75 -3.50 21.35
N ARG A 10 -37.69 -3.89 20.47
CA ARG A 10 -38.23 -5.26 20.45
C ARG A 10 -37.24 -6.21 19.78
N GLN A 11 -36.47 -6.94 20.59
CA GLN A 11 -35.71 -8.08 20.08
C GLN A 11 -36.64 -9.22 19.71
N THR A 12 -36.59 -9.64 18.45
CA THR A 12 -37.36 -10.79 17.97
C THR A 12 -36.88 -12.07 18.66
N SER A 13 -37.78 -13.05 18.83
CA SER A 13 -37.43 -14.38 19.36
C SER A 13 -36.29 -15.02 18.56
N HIS A 14 -36.29 -14.84 17.24
CA HIS A 14 -35.24 -15.27 16.33
C HIS A 14 -33.87 -14.66 16.68
N SER A 15 -33.81 -13.33 16.91
CA SER A 15 -32.56 -12.66 17.30
C SER A 15 -32.00 -13.20 18.61
N LYS A 16 -32.87 -13.48 19.60
CA LYS A 16 -32.46 -14.05 20.89
C LYS A 16 -31.93 -15.47 20.74
N ARG A 17 -32.60 -16.31 19.94
CA ARG A 17 -32.17 -17.68 19.65
C ARG A 17 -30.80 -17.68 18.96
N LYS A 18 -30.63 -16.89 17.90
CA LYS A 18 -29.34 -16.75 17.21
C LYS A 18 -28.24 -16.27 18.15
N LYS A 19 -28.51 -15.34 19.06
CA LYS A 19 -27.52 -14.91 20.06
C LYS A 19 -27.03 -16.09 20.92
N ARG A 20 -27.96 -16.89 21.46
CA ARG A 20 -27.65 -18.08 22.28
C ARG A 20 -26.86 -19.12 21.49
N GLU A 21 -27.26 -19.39 20.25
CA GLU A 21 -26.52 -20.30 19.35
C GLU A 21 -25.06 -19.83 19.20
N ARG A 22 -24.83 -18.52 18.96
CA ARG A 22 -23.47 -17.96 18.81
C ARG A 22 -22.65 -17.97 20.11
N GLU A 23 -23.32 -17.89 21.26
CA GLU A 23 -22.68 -17.97 22.58
C GLU A 23 -22.21 -19.40 22.90
N GLN A 24 -22.87 -20.42 22.34
CA GLN A 24 -22.58 -21.84 22.57
C GLN A 24 -21.68 -22.47 21.50
N GLU A 25 -21.43 -21.77 20.39
CA GLU A 25 -20.51 -22.23 19.34
C GLU A 25 -19.11 -22.50 19.87
N SER A 26 -18.56 -23.64 19.44
CA SER A 26 -17.15 -23.96 19.60
C SER A 26 -16.24 -22.99 18.81
N SER A 27 -14.94 -23.03 19.11
CA SER A 27 -13.94 -22.24 18.38
C SER A 27 -13.92 -22.58 16.88
N ASP A 28 -14.07 -23.85 16.53
CA ASP A 28 -14.02 -24.33 15.14
C ASP A 28 -15.28 -23.92 14.37
N GLU A 29 -16.47 -24.09 14.95
CA GLU A 29 -17.73 -23.62 14.34
C GLU A 29 -17.72 -22.10 14.15
N ARG A 30 -17.19 -21.37 15.14
CA ARG A 30 -17.02 -19.92 15.06
C ARG A 30 -16.11 -19.53 13.90
N SER A 31 -15.00 -20.25 13.74
CA SER A 31 -14.01 -20.02 12.68
C SER A 31 -14.60 -20.33 11.30
N GLN A 32 -15.28 -21.48 11.15
CA GLN A 32 -15.94 -21.87 9.91
C GLN A 32 -17.02 -20.87 9.50
N ARG A 33 -17.82 -20.38 10.45
CA ARG A 33 -18.81 -19.33 10.17
C ARG A 33 -18.14 -18.01 9.75
N GLN A 34 -17.05 -17.61 10.41
CA GLN A 34 -16.31 -16.40 10.02
C GLN A 34 -15.73 -16.53 8.61
N GLU A 35 -15.18 -17.68 8.26
CA GLU A 35 -14.67 -17.95 6.91
C GLU A 35 -15.78 -17.94 5.87
N THR A 36 -16.93 -18.55 6.18
CA THR A 36 -18.11 -18.51 5.30
C THR A 36 -18.58 -17.07 5.06
N ASN A 37 -18.62 -16.25 6.12
CA ASN A 37 -18.98 -14.84 6.00
C ASN A 37 -17.95 -14.05 5.18
N ARG A 38 -16.66 -14.34 5.35
CA ARG A 38 -15.58 -13.73 4.58
C ARG A 38 -15.73 -14.03 3.09
N HIS A 39 -15.91 -15.30 2.73
CA HIS A 39 -16.12 -15.72 1.34
C HIS A 39 -17.38 -15.08 0.74
N ARG A 40 -18.47 -14.99 1.50
CA ARG A 40 -19.70 -14.31 1.06
C ARG A 40 -19.49 -12.81 0.80
N GLU A 41 -18.74 -12.13 1.67
CA GLU A 41 -18.41 -10.71 1.45
C GLU A 41 -17.45 -10.51 0.28
N GLU A 42 -16.50 -11.41 0.09
CA GLU A 42 -15.57 -11.37 -1.04
C GLU A 42 -16.29 -11.55 -2.38
N THR A 43 -17.15 -12.56 -2.48
CA THR A 43 -17.99 -12.79 -3.67
C THR A 43 -18.90 -11.60 -3.94
N ARG A 44 -19.53 -11.02 -2.91
CA ARG A 44 -20.32 -9.79 -3.03
C ARG A 44 -19.48 -8.63 -3.56
N ARG A 45 -18.28 -8.41 -3.01
CA ARG A 45 -17.37 -7.32 -3.42
C ARG A 45 -16.81 -7.47 -4.83
N ALA A 46 -16.59 -8.70 -5.28
CA ALA A 46 -16.14 -8.99 -6.63
C ALA A 46 -17.20 -8.63 -7.68
N GLN A 47 -18.49 -8.75 -7.33
CA GLN A 47 -19.62 -8.47 -8.21
C GLN A 47 -20.08 -7.00 -8.18
N GLU A 48 -19.53 -6.17 -7.30
CA GLU A 48 -19.91 -4.76 -7.19
C GLU A 48 -19.54 -3.96 -8.43
N SER A 49 -20.47 -3.11 -8.85
CA SER A 49 -20.22 -2.08 -9.85
C SER A 49 -19.25 -1.01 -9.33
N ALA A 50 -18.72 -0.20 -10.25
CA ALA A 50 -17.84 0.91 -9.89
C ALA A 50 -18.54 1.94 -8.99
N GLU A 51 -19.84 2.17 -9.17
CA GLU A 51 -20.62 3.13 -8.39
C GLU A 51 -20.89 2.62 -6.97
N GLU A 52 -21.33 1.37 -6.83
CA GLU A 52 -21.51 0.74 -5.50
C GLU A 52 -20.19 0.69 -4.72
N ARG A 53 -19.07 0.48 -5.43
CA ARG A 53 -17.73 0.55 -4.84
C ARG A 53 -17.39 1.94 -4.32
N ARG A 54 -17.68 2.99 -5.10
CA ARG A 54 -17.46 4.38 -4.69
C ARG A 54 -18.31 4.74 -3.47
N GLN A 55 -19.60 4.44 -3.51
CA GLN A 55 -20.52 4.71 -2.41
C GLN A 55 -20.08 4.00 -1.12
N ARG A 56 -19.67 2.72 -1.21
CA ARG A 56 -19.13 2.03 -0.03
C ARG A 56 -17.87 2.73 0.50
N GLN A 57 -16.90 3.05 -0.36
CA GLN A 57 -15.67 3.72 0.06
C GLN A 57 -15.96 5.07 0.73
N GLU A 58 -16.93 5.83 0.22
CA GLU A 58 -17.38 7.08 0.82
C GLU A 58 -18.00 6.85 2.20
N THR A 59 -18.90 5.85 2.34
CA THR A 59 -19.49 5.51 3.65
C THR A 59 -18.45 5.03 4.66
N ASP A 60 -17.44 4.27 4.21
CA ASP A 60 -16.35 3.80 5.06
C ASP A 60 -15.45 4.97 5.49
N CYS A 61 -15.15 5.89 4.58
CA CYS A 61 -14.40 7.12 4.87
C CYS A 61 -15.13 8.01 5.87
N HIS A 62 -16.43 8.23 5.67
CA HIS A 62 -17.26 8.98 6.60
C HIS A 62 -17.26 8.33 7.98
N ARG A 63 -17.51 7.01 8.05
CA ARG A 63 -17.52 6.26 9.32
C ARG A 63 -16.18 6.34 10.04
N ALA A 64 -15.07 6.21 9.31
CA ALA A 64 -13.72 6.33 9.89
C ALA A 64 -13.47 7.75 10.43
N THR A 65 -13.94 8.77 9.72
CA THR A 65 -13.81 10.17 10.13
C THR A 65 -14.63 10.46 11.39
N SER A 66 -15.89 10.03 11.44
CA SER A 66 -16.74 10.17 12.63
C SER A 66 -16.12 9.48 13.85
N ARG A 67 -15.66 8.22 13.69
CA ARG A 67 -14.98 7.49 14.77
C ARG A 67 -13.76 8.22 15.30
N ARG A 68 -12.95 8.84 14.41
CA ARG A 68 -11.78 9.64 14.81
C ARG A 68 -12.16 10.95 15.52
N GLY A 69 -13.29 11.55 15.15
CA GLY A 69 -13.81 12.75 15.80
C GLY A 69 -14.27 12.48 17.24
N GLU A 70 -14.76 11.27 17.51
CA GLU A 70 -15.21 10.82 18.83
C GLU A 70 -14.08 10.26 19.72
N GLU A 71 -12.86 10.10 19.20
CA GLU A 71 -11.71 9.58 19.95
C GLU A 71 -11.38 10.46 21.15
N ASN A 72 -11.27 9.83 22.32
CA ASN A 72 -10.71 10.49 23.50
C ASN A 72 -9.18 10.65 23.36
N PRO A 73 -8.52 11.48 24.20
CA PRO A 73 -7.07 11.71 24.09
C PRO A 73 -6.21 10.46 24.19
N ALA A 74 -6.59 9.48 25.02
CA ALA A 74 -5.84 8.23 25.20
C ALA A 74 -5.95 7.33 23.96
N GLU A 75 -7.16 7.16 23.42
CA GLU A 75 -7.41 6.42 22.16
C GLU A 75 -6.68 7.05 20.98
N ARG A 76 -6.70 8.38 20.90
CA ARG A 76 -5.98 9.14 19.88
C ARG A 76 -4.46 8.90 19.98
N ALA A 77 -3.90 8.95 21.19
CA ALA A 77 -2.48 8.71 21.41
C ALA A 77 -2.09 7.27 21.01
N GLN A 78 -2.91 6.28 21.37
CA GLN A 78 -2.68 4.87 21.01
C GLN A 78 -2.70 4.68 19.50
N ARG A 79 -3.70 5.25 18.79
CA ARG A 79 -3.77 5.18 17.32
C ARG A 79 -2.55 5.84 16.68
N GLN A 80 -2.17 7.03 17.12
CA GLN A 80 -0.99 7.73 16.57
C GLN A 80 0.30 6.93 16.80
N ALA A 81 0.45 6.28 17.96
CA ALA A 81 1.59 5.42 18.23
C ALA A 81 1.61 4.20 17.29
N ALA A 82 0.46 3.56 17.06
CA ALA A 82 0.33 2.46 16.12
C ALA A 82 0.64 2.89 14.67
N ASP A 83 0.11 4.04 14.24
CA ASP A 83 0.38 4.62 12.91
C ASP A 83 1.87 4.92 12.71
N ARG A 84 2.54 5.47 13.73
CA ARG A 84 4.00 5.72 13.71
C ARG A 84 4.78 4.42 13.64
N ARG A 85 4.39 3.40 14.40
CA ARG A 85 5.04 2.08 14.37
C ARG A 85 4.91 1.42 13.01
N ALA A 86 3.72 1.46 12.41
CA ALA A 86 3.48 0.91 11.07
C ALA A 86 4.31 1.63 10.00
N LYS A 87 4.33 2.97 10.03
CA LYS A 87 5.17 3.77 9.13
C LYS A 87 6.66 3.49 9.31
N SER A 88 7.12 3.39 10.56
CA SER A 88 8.52 3.05 10.85
C SER A 88 8.88 1.67 10.31
N ALA A 89 8.04 0.65 10.55
CA ALA A 89 8.24 -0.70 10.03
C ALA A 89 8.27 -0.73 8.50
N PHE A 90 7.37 0.00 7.83
CA PHE A 90 7.36 0.14 6.38
C PHE A 90 8.64 0.82 5.86
N ASN A 91 9.05 1.93 6.48
CA ASN A 91 10.25 2.66 6.10
C ASN A 91 11.52 1.84 6.30
N ALA A 92 11.57 1.02 7.36
CA ALA A 92 12.65 0.07 7.62
C ALA A 92 12.66 -1.04 6.55
N ALA A 93 11.49 -1.58 6.19
CA ALA A 93 11.36 -2.61 5.16
C ALA A 93 11.79 -2.10 3.77
N ILE A 94 11.40 -0.87 3.40
CA ILE A 94 11.71 -0.27 2.09
C ILE A 94 13.10 0.41 2.06
N ASN A 95 13.81 0.47 3.18
CA ASN A 95 15.05 1.24 3.34
C ASN A 95 15.00 2.58 2.59
N ILE A 96 14.06 3.42 3.00
CA ILE A 96 13.87 4.75 2.41
C ILE A 96 15.15 5.62 2.51
N VAL A 97 16.04 5.30 3.46
CA VAL A 97 17.34 5.94 3.62
C VAL A 97 18.24 5.67 2.40
N TRP A 98 18.35 4.43 1.92
CA TRP A 98 19.11 4.09 0.71
C TRP A 98 18.46 4.65 -0.56
N LEU A 99 17.13 4.65 -0.65
CA LEU A 99 16.42 5.25 -1.79
C LEU A 99 16.75 6.74 -1.98
N LYS A 100 17.04 7.45 -0.88
CA LYS A 100 17.46 8.85 -0.93
C LYS A 100 18.99 9.02 -1.02
N ALA A 101 19.77 8.06 -0.55
CA ALA A 101 21.23 8.12 -0.56
C ALA A 101 21.82 8.23 -1.99
N ALA A 102 21.13 7.69 -3.00
CA ALA A 102 21.55 7.82 -4.39
C ALA A 102 21.59 9.29 -4.88
N PHE A 103 20.81 10.18 -4.28
CA PHE A 103 20.75 11.61 -4.66
C PHE A 103 21.70 12.50 -3.84
N SER A 104 22.35 11.95 -2.81
CA SER A 104 23.27 12.68 -1.94
C SER A 104 24.51 11.82 -1.68
N TYR A 105 25.47 11.90 -2.59
CA TYR A 105 26.75 11.21 -2.46
C TYR A 105 27.54 11.75 -1.26
N ASP A 106 27.96 10.87 -0.37
CA ASP A 106 28.69 11.18 0.86
C ASP A 106 30.01 10.42 0.89
N LEU A 107 31.12 11.13 0.72
CA LEU A 107 32.48 10.58 0.64
C LEU A 107 32.91 9.79 1.89
N THR A 108 32.22 9.96 3.02
CA THR A 108 32.52 9.24 4.27
C THR A 108 31.92 7.84 4.33
N LYS A 109 31.03 7.50 3.38
CA LYS A 109 30.35 6.20 3.33
C LYS A 109 31.04 5.24 2.37
N GLU A 110 31.30 4.03 2.84
CA GLU A 110 31.81 2.95 2.00
C GLU A 110 30.67 2.27 1.24
N TYR A 111 30.28 2.84 0.11
CA TYR A 111 29.19 2.28 -0.72
C TYR A 111 29.55 0.94 -1.37
N GLY A 112 30.84 0.67 -1.60
CA GLY A 112 31.31 -0.53 -2.30
C GLY A 112 31.20 -1.83 -1.51
N SER A 113 31.03 -1.75 -0.18
CA SER A 113 30.91 -2.90 0.71
C SER A 113 29.45 -3.27 1.04
N ASP A 114 28.47 -2.47 0.60
CA ASP A 114 27.05 -2.75 0.88
C ASP A 114 26.51 -3.84 -0.07
N PRO A 115 26.01 -4.98 0.46
CA PRO A 115 25.46 -6.08 -0.36
C PRO A 115 24.30 -5.67 -1.28
N LYS A 116 23.62 -4.56 -0.98
CA LYS A 116 22.49 -4.04 -1.75
C LYS A 116 22.92 -3.11 -2.89
N ILE A 117 24.17 -2.66 -2.91
CA ILE A 117 24.74 -1.83 -3.99
C ILE A 117 25.60 -2.74 -4.90
N THR A 118 24.92 -3.63 -5.64
CA THR A 118 25.60 -4.45 -6.65
C THR A 118 25.49 -3.77 -8.01
N ILE A 119 26.51 -3.00 -8.38
CA ILE A 119 26.61 -2.41 -9.74
C ILE A 119 26.90 -3.50 -10.78
N GLY A 120 27.47 -4.64 -10.35
CA GLY A 120 27.88 -5.74 -11.22
C GLY A 120 29.28 -5.55 -11.81
N ARG A 121 29.78 -6.56 -12.53
CA ARG A 121 31.06 -6.46 -13.25
C ARG A 121 30.88 -5.63 -14.52
N MET A 122 31.94 -4.91 -14.91
CA MET A 122 31.96 -4.14 -16.16
C MET A 122 32.39 -5.06 -17.32
N ASP A 123 31.57 -6.05 -17.63
CA ASP A 123 31.82 -7.08 -18.64
C ASP A 123 30.93 -6.98 -19.88
N ASN A 124 29.87 -6.18 -19.82
CA ASN A 124 29.04 -5.91 -20.98
C ASN A 124 29.79 -5.03 -21.98
N ILE A 125 29.76 -5.38 -23.26
CA ILE A 125 30.37 -4.57 -24.31
C ILE A 125 29.29 -3.67 -24.92
N CYS A 126 29.57 -2.38 -25.00
CA CYS A 126 28.71 -1.43 -25.68
C CYS A 126 28.74 -1.70 -27.18
N MET A 127 27.57 -1.91 -27.79
CA MET A 127 27.47 -2.14 -29.24
C MET A 127 27.98 -0.96 -30.07
N HIS A 128 27.90 0.27 -29.55
CA HIS A 128 28.20 1.48 -30.30
C HIS A 128 29.68 1.89 -30.25
N CYS A 129 30.31 1.86 -29.07
CA CYS A 129 31.71 2.28 -28.90
C CYS A 129 32.67 1.12 -28.60
N GLN A 130 32.17 -0.11 -28.47
CA GLN A 130 32.94 -1.30 -28.06
C GLN A 130 33.64 -1.18 -26.69
N ALA A 131 33.33 -0.15 -25.90
CA ALA A 131 33.80 -0.02 -24.54
C ALA A 131 33.07 -0.99 -23.60
N LYS A 132 33.74 -1.38 -22.52
CA LYS A 132 33.10 -2.12 -21.43
C LYS A 132 32.15 -1.18 -20.67
N LYS A 133 30.96 -1.69 -20.32
CA LYS A 133 29.88 -0.97 -19.63
C LYS A 133 29.32 -1.81 -18.47
N TRP A 134 28.60 -1.17 -17.56
CA TRP A 134 27.88 -1.89 -16.51
C TRP A 134 26.53 -2.45 -17.00
N PRO A 135 26.01 -3.54 -16.41
CA PRO A 135 24.72 -4.14 -16.80
C PRO A 135 23.53 -3.20 -16.72
N GLY A 136 23.53 -2.27 -15.77
CA GLY A 136 22.46 -1.28 -15.57
C GLY A 136 22.74 0.10 -16.17
N GLU A 137 23.83 0.26 -16.91
CA GLU A 137 24.20 1.55 -17.49
C GLU A 137 23.28 1.90 -18.67
N ALA A 138 22.72 3.12 -18.67
CA ALA A 138 21.89 3.58 -19.76
C ALA A 138 22.68 3.61 -21.08
N PRO A 139 22.04 3.25 -22.21
CA PRO A 139 22.67 3.34 -23.52
C PRO A 139 23.29 4.72 -23.73
N GLY A 140 24.57 4.74 -24.10
CA GLY A 140 25.26 5.95 -24.49
C GLY A 140 26.07 6.70 -23.44
N LEU A 141 25.91 6.38 -22.15
CA LEU A 141 26.74 6.99 -21.09
C LEU A 141 28.24 6.68 -21.26
N CYS A 142 28.57 5.43 -21.60
CA CYS A 142 29.92 4.97 -21.93
C CYS A 142 30.50 5.53 -23.25
N CYS A 143 29.73 6.29 -24.04
CA CYS A 143 30.14 6.78 -25.36
C CYS A 143 30.58 8.26 -25.36
N THR A 144 30.95 8.80 -24.19
CA THR A 144 31.17 10.24 -23.89
C THR A 144 32.43 10.87 -24.52
N GLY A 145 32.85 10.42 -25.71
CA GLY A 145 34.08 10.87 -26.39
C GLY A 145 33.87 11.35 -27.83
N GLU A 146 32.68 11.83 -28.20
CA GLU A 146 32.33 12.40 -29.52
C GLU A 146 32.53 11.50 -30.77
N LYS A 147 33.10 10.29 -30.63
CA LYS A 147 33.32 9.36 -31.75
C LYS A 147 32.09 8.56 -32.16
N VAL A 148 31.00 8.65 -31.41
CA VAL A 148 29.77 7.90 -31.64
C VAL A 148 28.61 8.88 -31.64
N VAL A 149 27.99 9.09 -32.80
CA VAL A 149 26.72 9.80 -32.90
C VAL A 149 25.64 8.86 -32.38
N LEU A 150 25.19 9.11 -31.15
CA LEU A 150 24.04 8.43 -30.59
C LEU A 150 22.80 9.23 -30.93
N ASP A 151 21.69 8.53 -31.19
CA ASP A 151 20.39 9.17 -31.25
C ASP A 151 20.15 9.91 -29.92
N ALA A 152 19.63 11.13 -30.01
CA ALA A 152 19.33 11.91 -28.83
C ALA A 152 18.41 11.08 -27.92
N ILE A 153 18.82 10.91 -26.66
CA ILE A 153 17.97 10.29 -25.64
C ILE A 153 16.66 11.07 -25.68
N GLN A 154 15.57 10.41 -26.08
CA GLN A 154 14.26 11.05 -26.05
C GLN A 154 14.05 11.51 -24.62
N ASN A 155 14.04 12.84 -24.45
CA ASN A 155 13.72 13.48 -23.19
C ASN A 155 12.44 12.81 -22.71
N PRO A 156 12.41 12.14 -21.54
CA PRO A 156 11.18 11.55 -21.06
C PRO A 156 10.18 12.69 -21.07
N LEU A 157 9.13 12.54 -21.90
CA LEU A 157 8.13 13.58 -22.10
C LEU A 157 7.77 14.08 -20.71
N MET A 158 8.22 15.29 -20.41
CA MET A 158 7.93 15.96 -19.15
C MET A 158 6.44 15.83 -19.02
N CYS A 159 6.00 15.02 -18.06
CA CYS A 159 4.60 14.85 -17.76
C CYS A 159 4.15 16.25 -17.34
N SER A 160 3.59 16.98 -18.31
CA SER A 160 3.12 18.34 -18.13
C SER A 160 2.11 18.25 -17.01
N ARG A 161 2.48 18.84 -15.87
CA ARG A 161 1.57 19.12 -14.77
C ARG A 161 0.29 19.70 -15.37
N ILE A 162 -0.76 18.90 -15.37
CA ILE A 162 -2.12 19.38 -15.43
C ILE A 162 -2.31 20.12 -14.12
N PHE A 163 -2.20 21.45 -14.17
CA PHE A 163 -2.82 22.35 -13.21
C PHE A 163 -4.31 22.41 -13.52
#